data_AF-A0A1V3Q2K4-F1
#
_entry.id   AF-A0A1V3Q2K4-F1
#
_cell.length_a   1.000
_cell.length_b   1.000
_cell.length_c   1.000
_cell.angle_alpha   90.00
_cell.angle_beta   90.00
_cell.angle_gamma   90.00
#
_symmetry.space_group_name_H-M   'P 1'
#
loop_
_entity.id
_entity.type
_entity.pdbx_description
1 polymer ?
#
loop_
_entity_poly.entity_id
_entity_poly.type
_entity_poly.pdbx_seq_one_letter_code
_entity_poly.pdbx_strand_id
1 'polypeptide(L)'
;MILLAEAVDRLVDAGEAFIVETETTATVSGLSAANTATLMSLCNALGWAIGLFDSAGSAWSLDERPDQDFGPFRLSIQKPVAAKDTLQLLSNQAFARWLQQGHGASQWHVARLSKSILAQTRSFQPWGATPIPVHSIPAKSPRTLVREYGATRQVPDDIRPWLVQSLNEDQWAVPAVQIWAHEASVALVRCLPDEIDSESGALKFRGPPRMTLSVIAGNGTSLDLTAFNSLQVAAQWVFESEREAEMRHILLATELARSSARSEDVPVFLRDHLADAWDCAQIAYQMALADTSRDTLKTLGDLRKTVTDETAKLSDLSRQLAAAVAGALATGLGLVAARVATNAPAGLILAVMVVIAIYVLQVILSGSQFIRLQRTLRSEWHQKLYRFLPESEYAKLVTVPVGRAERSFCWTAMLGGAAVSVLLAVCLWTILHPTAAAVSPDKPSSSSSTVKRTNPTVKQDRGDRSAAAKPNDKRAPQAQ
;
A
#
# COMPACT_ATOMS: atom_id res chain seq x y z
N MET A 1 3.43 18.97 -47.75
CA MET A 1 3.20 19.43 -46.37
C MET A 1 4.50 19.42 -45.58
N ILE A 2 5.23 18.29 -45.48
CA ILE A 2 6.58 18.25 -44.84
C ILE A 2 7.52 19.31 -45.42
N LEU A 3 7.59 19.45 -46.75
CA LEU A 3 8.42 20.47 -47.41
C LEU A 3 8.06 21.92 -47.03
N LEU A 4 6.77 22.21 -46.80
CA LEU A 4 6.31 23.53 -46.35
C LEU A 4 6.78 23.79 -44.91
N ALA A 5 6.58 22.81 -44.03
CA ALA A 5 7.02 22.88 -42.65
C ALA A 5 8.55 23.04 -42.54
N GLU A 6 9.33 22.30 -43.36
CA GLU A 6 10.78 22.42 -43.44
C GLU A 6 11.26 23.79 -43.93
N ALA A 7 10.59 24.34 -44.94
CA ALA A 7 10.93 25.66 -45.46
C ALA A 7 10.66 26.73 -44.41
N VAL A 8 9.51 26.65 -43.72
CA VAL A 8 9.15 27.58 -42.64
C VAL A 8 10.15 27.49 -41.49
N ASP A 9 10.43 26.30 -40.95
CA ASP A 9 11.37 26.12 -39.85
C ASP A 9 12.77 26.61 -40.23
N ARG A 10 13.26 26.29 -41.43
CA ARG A 10 14.58 26.74 -41.91
C ARG A 10 14.70 28.26 -41.93
N LEU A 11 13.66 28.96 -42.37
CA LEU A 11 13.65 30.43 -42.41
C LEU A 11 13.64 31.03 -41.00
N VAL A 12 12.92 30.41 -40.07
CA VAL A 12 12.87 30.83 -38.67
C VAL A 12 14.22 30.59 -37.99
N ASP A 13 14.81 29.41 -38.19
CA ASP A 13 16.12 29.04 -37.63
C ASP A 13 17.25 29.92 -38.17
N ALA A 14 17.16 30.36 -39.43
CA ALA A 14 18.09 31.30 -40.03
C ALA A 14 17.88 32.76 -39.59
N GLY A 15 16.82 33.07 -38.82
CA GLY A 15 16.45 34.44 -38.44
C GLY A 15 15.91 35.28 -39.60
N GLU A 16 15.54 34.64 -40.72
CA GLU A 16 15.03 35.30 -41.93
C GLU A 16 13.50 35.46 -41.91
N ALA A 17 12.81 34.83 -40.96
CA ALA A 17 11.37 34.96 -40.79
C ALA A 17 10.93 34.74 -39.34
N PHE A 18 9.72 35.19 -39.01
CA PHE A 18 9.05 34.94 -37.73
C PHE A 18 7.72 34.25 -37.98
N ILE A 19 7.40 33.20 -37.21
CA ILE A 19 6.12 32.51 -37.30
C ILE A 19 5.27 32.63 -36.03
N VAL A 20 4.01 33.00 -36.25
CA VAL A 20 2.95 32.97 -35.25
C VAL A 20 1.86 32.02 -35.75
N GLU A 21 1.54 31.00 -34.95
CA GLU A 21 0.48 30.03 -35.28
C GLU A 21 -0.64 30.10 -34.25
N THR A 22 -1.87 30.13 -34.73
CA THR A 22 -3.10 29.91 -33.96
C THR A 22 -3.61 28.49 -34.24
N GLU A 23 -4.81 28.12 -33.78
CA GLU A 23 -5.41 26.81 -34.12
C GLU A 23 -5.74 26.68 -35.61
N THR A 24 -6.09 27.78 -36.30
CA THR A 24 -6.58 27.76 -37.69
C THR A 24 -5.64 28.42 -38.69
N THR A 25 -4.71 29.27 -38.24
CA THR A 25 -3.82 30.04 -39.13
C THR A 25 -2.35 29.92 -38.74
N ALA A 26 -1.47 30.00 -39.74
CA ALA A 26 -0.03 30.16 -39.58
C ALA A 26 0.39 31.44 -40.32
N THR A 27 0.92 32.42 -39.59
CA THR A 27 1.37 33.70 -40.16
C THR A 27 2.89 33.75 -40.13
N VAL A 28 3.51 33.85 -41.30
CA VAL A 28 4.96 33.97 -41.48
C VAL A 28 5.27 35.40 -41.91
N SER A 29 6.04 36.13 -41.10
CA SER A 29 6.38 37.54 -41.32
C SER A 29 7.88 37.73 -41.55
N GLY A 30 8.27 38.84 -42.18
CA GLY A 30 9.69 39.17 -42.41
C GLY A 30 10.24 38.58 -43.71
N LEU A 31 9.38 38.07 -44.60
CA LEU A 31 9.80 37.31 -45.76
C LEU A 31 10.38 38.20 -46.86
N SER A 32 11.50 37.78 -47.44
CA SER A 32 11.99 38.32 -48.71
C SER A 32 11.05 37.93 -49.86
N ALA A 33 11.11 38.65 -50.99
CA ALA A 33 10.33 38.32 -52.18
C ALA A 33 10.57 36.88 -52.68
N ALA A 34 11.84 36.41 -52.65
CA ALA A 34 12.21 35.05 -53.05
C ALA A 34 11.65 33.98 -52.09
N ASN A 35 11.76 34.20 -50.78
CA ASN A 35 11.23 33.29 -49.76
C ASN A 35 9.70 33.24 -49.81
N THR A 36 9.06 34.39 -50.03
CA THR A 36 7.60 34.51 -50.23
C THR A 36 7.14 33.68 -51.42
N ALA A 37 7.76 33.85 -52.59
CA ALA A 37 7.42 33.09 -53.79
C ALA A 37 7.58 31.57 -53.58
N THR A 38 8.62 31.17 -52.86
CA THR A 38 8.86 29.75 -52.51
C THR A 38 7.74 29.20 -51.63
N LEU A 39 7.38 29.89 -50.54
CA LEU A 39 6.32 29.46 -49.64
C LEU A 39 4.93 29.47 -50.32
N MET A 40 4.65 30.47 -51.17
CA MET A 40 3.43 30.50 -51.99
C MET A 40 3.33 29.27 -52.88
N SER A 41 4.41 28.89 -53.57
CA SER A 41 4.42 27.70 -54.43
C SER A 41 4.11 26.41 -53.66
N LEU A 42 4.66 26.28 -52.44
CA LEU A 42 4.43 25.14 -51.57
C LEU A 42 2.99 25.10 -51.02
N CYS A 43 2.40 26.24 -50.69
CA CYS A 43 1.01 26.31 -50.24
C CYS A 43 0.03 26.00 -51.39
N ASN A 44 0.29 26.54 -52.58
CA ASN A 44 -0.50 26.28 -53.78
C ASN A 44 -0.47 24.79 -54.16
N ALA A 45 0.69 24.15 -54.08
CA ALA A 45 0.83 22.71 -54.31
C ALA A 45 0.02 21.85 -53.31
N LEU A 46 -0.30 22.39 -52.13
CA LEU A 46 -1.14 21.74 -51.12
C LEU A 46 -2.62 22.14 -51.21
N GLY A 47 -2.97 23.08 -52.09
CA GLY A 47 -4.32 23.63 -52.19
C GLY A 47 -4.75 24.41 -50.95
N TRP A 48 -3.80 24.96 -50.18
CA TRP A 48 -4.10 25.72 -48.97
C TRP A 48 -4.41 27.18 -49.30
N ALA A 49 -5.43 27.75 -48.67
CA ALA A 49 -5.76 29.15 -48.85
C ALA A 49 -4.70 30.03 -48.18
N ILE A 50 -4.22 31.04 -48.89
CA ILE A 50 -3.20 31.97 -48.42
C ILE A 50 -3.66 33.42 -48.60
N GLY A 51 -3.18 34.31 -47.75
CA GLY A 51 -3.25 35.76 -47.93
C GLY A 51 -1.86 36.34 -47.84
N LEU A 52 -1.52 37.25 -48.74
CA LEU A 52 -0.21 37.91 -48.78
C LEU A 52 -0.37 39.40 -48.49
N PHE A 53 0.54 39.94 -47.70
CA PHE A 53 0.56 41.36 -47.34
C PHE A 53 1.98 41.92 -47.50
N ASP A 54 2.09 43.15 -47.96
CA ASP A 54 3.35 43.88 -48.11
C ASP A 54 3.83 44.52 -46.78
N SER A 55 4.92 45.28 -46.84
CA SER A 55 5.47 46.00 -45.69
C SER A 55 4.56 47.10 -45.13
N ALA A 56 3.64 47.64 -45.94
CA ALA A 56 2.62 48.59 -45.51
C ALA A 56 1.38 47.92 -44.91
N GLY A 57 1.30 46.58 -44.95
CA GLY A 57 0.14 45.81 -44.51
C GLY A 57 -1.01 45.76 -45.52
N SER A 58 -0.77 46.19 -46.75
CA SER A 58 -1.75 46.13 -47.84
C SER A 58 -1.79 44.71 -48.41
N ALA A 59 -2.99 44.25 -48.77
CA ALA A 59 -3.15 42.94 -49.40
C ALA A 59 -2.48 42.93 -50.77
N TRP A 60 -1.63 41.94 -51.02
CA TRP A 60 -0.92 41.73 -52.27
C TRP A 60 -1.65 40.72 -53.14
N SER A 61 -1.66 40.94 -54.46
CA SER A 61 -2.29 40.03 -55.41
C SER A 61 -1.52 38.71 -55.48
N LEU A 62 -2.20 37.57 -55.28
CA LEU A 62 -1.56 36.25 -55.35
C LEU A 62 -1.16 35.84 -56.77
N ASP A 63 -1.70 36.51 -57.79
CA ASP A 63 -1.38 36.30 -59.20
C ASP A 63 -0.07 37.03 -59.61
N GLU A 64 0.39 37.98 -58.78
CA GLU A 64 1.60 38.75 -59.02
C GLU A 64 2.78 38.16 -58.27
N ARG A 65 3.94 38.11 -58.92
CA ARG A 65 5.18 37.69 -58.25
C ARG A 65 5.58 38.77 -57.24
N PRO A 66 5.92 38.42 -55.98
CA PRO A 66 6.36 39.39 -54.99
C PRO A 66 7.57 40.18 -55.49
N ASP A 67 7.48 41.50 -55.44
CA ASP A 67 8.56 42.41 -55.82
C ASP A 67 9.41 42.75 -54.58
N GLN A 68 10.73 42.79 -54.74
CA GLN A 68 11.66 43.06 -53.66
C GLN A 68 11.45 44.43 -53.02
N ASP A 69 10.99 45.43 -53.79
CA ASP A 69 10.82 46.81 -53.32
C ASP A 69 9.66 46.97 -52.32
N PHE A 70 8.74 46.01 -52.26
CA PHE A 70 7.57 46.04 -51.36
C PHE A 70 7.74 45.14 -50.12
N GLY A 71 8.87 44.46 -50.01
CA GLY A 71 9.22 43.67 -48.84
C GLY A 71 9.48 44.54 -47.59
N PRO A 72 9.58 43.92 -46.39
CA PRO A 72 9.34 42.51 -46.13
C PRO A 72 7.85 42.14 -46.19
N PHE A 73 7.56 40.93 -46.67
CA PHE A 73 6.20 40.42 -46.80
C PHE A 73 5.74 39.65 -45.56
N ARG A 74 4.42 39.56 -45.42
CA ARG A 74 3.73 38.68 -44.46
C ARG A 74 2.80 37.73 -45.22
N LEU A 75 3.00 36.44 -45.04
CA LEU A 75 2.18 35.37 -45.58
C LEU A 75 1.30 34.78 -44.48
N SER A 76 -0.02 34.84 -44.65
CA SER A 76 -1.02 34.20 -43.79
C SER A 76 -1.53 32.93 -44.45
N ILE A 77 -1.31 31.79 -43.83
CA ILE A 77 -1.67 30.47 -44.33
C ILE A 77 -2.86 29.94 -43.53
N GLN A 78 -3.96 29.61 -44.20
CA GLN A 78 -5.12 28.96 -43.59
C GLN A 78 -4.89 27.45 -43.53
N LYS A 79 -4.94 26.89 -42.33
CA LYS A 79 -4.82 25.45 -42.11
C LYS A 79 -6.14 24.75 -42.48
N PRO A 80 -6.09 23.50 -42.96
CA PRO A 80 -7.28 22.69 -43.13
C PRO A 80 -8.05 22.55 -41.81
N VAL A 81 -9.36 22.35 -41.91
CA VAL A 81 -10.22 22.17 -40.74
C VAL A 81 -9.76 20.93 -39.96
N ALA A 82 -9.43 21.11 -38.69
CA ALA A 82 -9.05 20.03 -37.80
C ALA A 82 -10.26 19.18 -37.40
N ALA A 83 -10.03 17.88 -37.15
CA ALA A 83 -11.04 17.04 -36.53
C ALA A 83 -11.31 17.50 -35.09
N LYS A 84 -12.44 17.07 -34.51
CA LYS A 84 -12.77 17.36 -33.12
C LYS A 84 -11.66 16.83 -32.20
N ASP A 85 -11.26 17.63 -31.21
CA ASP A 85 -10.23 17.27 -30.23
C ASP A 85 -8.82 17.09 -30.84
N THR A 86 -8.56 17.75 -31.98
CA THR A 86 -7.26 17.72 -32.68
C THR A 86 -6.66 19.12 -32.82
N LEU A 87 -5.41 19.29 -32.39
CA LEU A 87 -4.60 20.48 -32.66
C LEU A 87 -3.66 20.20 -33.84
N GLN A 88 -3.58 21.10 -34.82
CA GLN A 88 -2.68 20.97 -35.98
C GLN A 88 -1.59 22.04 -35.92
N LEU A 89 -0.32 21.64 -36.05
CA LEU A 89 0.86 22.48 -35.85
C LEU A 89 1.84 22.33 -37.02
N LEU A 90 2.13 23.45 -37.70
CA LEU A 90 2.90 23.46 -38.94
C LEU A 90 4.41 23.51 -38.66
N SER A 91 4.84 24.26 -37.66
CA SER A 91 6.25 24.50 -37.32
C SER A 91 6.66 23.90 -35.98
N ASN A 92 7.97 23.66 -35.85
CA ASN A 92 8.59 23.28 -34.60
C ASN A 92 8.47 24.39 -33.53
N GLN A 93 8.52 25.66 -33.94
CA GLN A 93 8.37 26.79 -33.02
C GLN A 93 6.96 26.83 -32.39
N ALA A 94 5.91 26.59 -33.19
CA ALA A 94 4.56 26.48 -32.65
C ALA A 94 4.41 25.25 -31.76
N PHE A 95 5.05 24.13 -32.10
CA PHE A 95 5.02 22.94 -31.28
C PHE A 95 5.61 23.17 -29.88
N ALA A 96 6.82 23.74 -29.79
CA ALA A 96 7.44 24.12 -28.52
C ALA A 96 6.53 25.06 -27.70
N ARG A 97 5.99 26.10 -28.35
CA ARG A 97 5.12 27.09 -27.70
C ARG A 97 3.86 26.46 -27.08
N TRP A 98 3.18 25.61 -27.84
CA TRP A 98 1.96 24.96 -27.37
C TRP A 98 2.22 23.92 -26.28
N LEU A 99 3.38 23.24 -26.30
CA LEU A 99 3.78 22.36 -25.19
C LEU A 99 3.93 23.13 -23.87
N GLN A 100 4.50 24.34 -23.91
CA GLN A 100 4.67 25.21 -22.73
C GLN A 100 3.35 25.82 -22.25
N GLN A 101 2.51 26.29 -23.17
CA GLN A 101 1.23 26.94 -22.85
C GLN A 101 0.15 25.94 -22.42
N GLY A 102 0.22 24.72 -22.95
CA GLY A 102 -0.82 23.70 -22.80
C GLY A 102 -1.97 23.88 -23.78
N HIS A 103 -2.67 22.78 -24.08
CA HIS A 103 -3.89 22.77 -24.89
C HIS A 103 -4.78 21.60 -24.48
N GLY A 104 -6.11 21.76 -24.60
CA GLY A 104 -7.09 20.76 -24.19
C GLY A 104 -7.16 19.53 -25.11
N ALA A 105 -6.67 19.64 -26.35
CA ALA A 105 -6.74 18.55 -27.32
C ALA A 105 -5.95 17.31 -26.87
N SER A 106 -6.57 16.13 -26.97
CA SER A 106 -5.90 14.84 -26.76
C SER A 106 -5.04 14.40 -27.96
N GLN A 107 -5.26 14.99 -29.14
CA GLN A 107 -4.55 14.64 -30.38
C GLN A 107 -3.87 15.84 -30.99
N TRP A 108 -2.58 15.70 -31.28
CA TRP A 108 -1.75 16.77 -31.81
C TRP A 108 -1.10 16.29 -33.10
N HIS A 109 -1.47 16.90 -34.21
CA HIS A 109 -0.92 16.66 -35.54
C HIS A 109 0.22 17.64 -35.79
N VAL A 110 1.45 17.16 -35.82
CA VAL A 110 2.66 17.98 -35.98
C VAL A 110 3.27 17.65 -37.34
N ALA A 111 3.40 18.66 -38.21
CA ALA A 111 3.89 18.46 -39.57
C ALA A 111 5.34 17.94 -39.62
N ARG A 112 6.14 18.23 -38.59
CA ARG A 112 7.55 17.85 -38.47
C ARG A 112 7.78 16.48 -37.82
N LEU A 113 6.71 15.78 -37.42
CA LEU A 113 6.82 14.40 -36.95
C LEU A 113 6.70 13.41 -38.12
N SER A 114 7.65 12.46 -38.17
CA SER A 114 7.62 11.33 -39.10
C SER A 114 7.02 10.07 -38.48
N LYS A 115 7.10 9.94 -37.16
CA LYS A 115 6.53 8.85 -36.35
C LYS A 115 5.74 9.43 -35.19
N SER A 116 4.73 8.71 -34.72
CA SER A 116 3.90 9.14 -33.58
C SER A 116 4.62 8.98 -32.25
N ILE A 117 4.41 9.92 -31.35
CA ILE A 117 4.74 9.85 -29.92
C ILE A 117 3.44 9.59 -29.17
N LEU A 118 3.31 8.42 -28.57
CA LEU A 118 2.10 8.01 -27.84
C LEU A 118 2.35 8.18 -26.35
N ALA A 119 1.90 9.31 -25.80
CA ALA A 119 1.83 9.49 -24.36
C ALA A 119 0.53 8.90 -23.81
N GLN A 120 0.46 8.71 -22.50
CA GLN A 120 -0.64 8.00 -21.86
C GLN A 120 -2.01 8.68 -22.04
N THR A 121 -2.07 10.01 -22.09
CA THR A 121 -3.32 10.77 -22.29
C THR A 121 -3.29 11.70 -23.51
N ARG A 122 -2.17 11.75 -24.24
CA ARG A 122 -2.03 12.58 -25.44
C ARG A 122 -1.27 11.84 -26.53
N SER A 123 -1.72 11.95 -27.76
CA SER A 123 -0.97 11.46 -28.92
C SER A 123 -0.44 12.62 -29.74
N PHE A 124 0.84 12.56 -30.08
CA PHE A 124 1.47 13.45 -31.05
C PHE A 124 1.74 12.63 -32.31
N GLN A 125 1.18 13.05 -33.43
CA GLN A 125 1.15 12.27 -34.66
C GLN A 125 1.65 13.08 -35.84
N PRO A 126 2.18 12.42 -36.88
CA PRO A 126 2.39 13.06 -38.17
C PRO A 126 1.11 13.72 -38.66
N TRP A 127 1.23 14.86 -39.31
CA TRP A 127 0.06 15.57 -39.78
C TRP A 127 -0.73 14.77 -40.82
N GLY A 128 -2.04 14.65 -40.59
CA GLY A 128 -2.94 13.88 -41.45
C GLY A 128 -2.94 12.38 -41.14
N ALA A 129 -2.22 11.94 -40.10
CA ALA A 129 -2.35 10.59 -39.58
C ALA A 129 -3.77 10.32 -39.06
N THR A 130 -4.11 9.03 -38.98
CA THR A 130 -5.37 8.62 -38.36
C THR A 130 -5.26 8.74 -36.84
N PRO A 131 -6.25 9.39 -36.19
CA PRO A 131 -6.36 9.44 -34.74
C PRO A 131 -6.14 8.09 -34.07
N ILE A 132 -5.21 8.04 -33.10
CA ILE A 132 -5.01 6.86 -32.25
C ILE A 132 -5.59 7.21 -30.88
N PRO A 133 -6.64 6.49 -30.42
CA PRO A 133 -7.19 6.72 -29.10
C PRO A 133 -6.16 6.36 -28.03
N VAL A 134 -6.03 7.22 -27.03
CA VAL A 134 -5.17 7.03 -25.87
C VAL A 134 -6.07 6.77 -24.65
N HIS A 135 -5.77 5.69 -23.93
CA HIS A 135 -6.47 5.32 -22.71
C HIS A 135 -5.44 5.10 -21.62
N SER A 136 -5.65 5.72 -20.46
CA SER A 136 -4.78 5.54 -19.30
C SER A 136 -5.59 5.52 -18.01
N ILE A 137 -5.07 4.75 -17.06
CA ILE A 137 -5.54 4.70 -15.68
C ILE A 137 -5.29 6.08 -15.04
N PRO A 138 -6.18 6.56 -14.15
CA PRO A 138 -5.91 7.76 -13.36
C PRO A 138 -4.58 7.66 -12.61
N ALA A 139 -3.75 8.69 -12.73
CA ALA A 139 -2.52 8.85 -11.96
C ALA A 139 -2.74 9.86 -10.83
N LYS A 140 -1.98 9.72 -9.73
CA LYS A 140 -1.98 10.73 -8.66
C LYS A 140 -1.42 12.04 -9.21
N SER A 141 -2.07 13.17 -8.91
CA SER A 141 -1.57 14.47 -9.36
C SER A 141 -0.22 14.79 -8.69
N PRO A 142 0.83 15.13 -9.45
CA PRO A 142 2.13 15.48 -8.88
C PRO A 142 2.07 16.66 -7.89
N ARG A 143 1.13 17.58 -8.07
CA ARG A 143 0.88 18.72 -7.16
C ARG A 143 0.46 18.32 -5.75
N THR A 144 0.03 17.07 -5.55
CA THR A 144 -0.27 16.54 -4.20
C THR A 144 0.97 16.05 -3.47
N LEU A 145 2.07 15.80 -4.20
CA LEU A 145 3.32 15.26 -3.68
C LEU A 145 4.39 16.36 -3.56
N VAL A 146 4.44 17.27 -4.54
CA VAL A 146 5.41 18.36 -4.61
C VAL A 146 4.83 19.66 -4.08
N ARG A 147 5.53 20.30 -3.14
CA ARG A 147 5.12 21.61 -2.59
C ARG A 147 5.62 22.75 -3.46
N GLU A 148 4.72 23.63 -3.89
CA GLU A 148 5.06 24.87 -4.59
C GLU A 148 4.28 26.05 -3.98
N TYR A 149 4.94 27.19 -3.81
CA TYR A 149 4.37 28.40 -3.20
C TYR A 149 4.35 29.62 -4.13
N GLY A 150 4.73 29.42 -5.41
CA GLY A 150 4.75 30.49 -6.42
C GLY A 150 3.36 30.91 -6.89
N ALA A 151 3.26 32.13 -7.42
CA ALA A 151 2.04 32.65 -8.03
C ALA A 151 1.67 31.90 -9.34
N THR A 152 2.69 31.45 -10.07
CA THR A 152 2.55 30.57 -11.23
C THR A 152 2.84 29.12 -10.82
N ARG A 153 1.94 28.22 -11.21
CA ARG A 153 2.07 26.79 -10.95
C ARG A 153 3.12 26.21 -11.91
N GLN A 154 4.19 25.64 -11.37
CA GLN A 154 5.29 25.07 -12.15
C GLN A 154 5.16 23.55 -12.32
N VAL A 155 4.60 22.89 -11.30
CA VAL A 155 4.37 21.45 -11.31
C VAL A 155 3.13 21.14 -12.17
N PRO A 156 3.19 20.19 -13.11
CA PRO A 156 2.02 19.80 -13.89
C PRO A 156 0.94 19.18 -12.99
N ASP A 157 -0.33 19.40 -13.35
CA ASP A 157 -1.49 18.80 -12.69
C ASP A 157 -1.63 17.31 -13.03
N ASP A 158 -1.34 16.96 -14.29
CA ASP A 158 -1.31 15.59 -14.81
C ASP A 158 0.05 15.30 -15.47
N ILE A 159 0.68 14.20 -15.09
CA ILE A 159 1.96 13.75 -15.62
C ILE A 159 1.81 12.95 -16.94
N ARG A 160 0.63 12.36 -17.16
CA ARG A 160 0.37 11.40 -18.23
C ARG A 160 0.55 11.93 -19.66
N PRO A 161 0.36 13.23 -19.97
CA PRO A 161 0.69 13.78 -21.30
C PRO A 161 2.19 13.74 -21.65
N TRP A 162 3.05 13.50 -20.65
CA TRP A 162 4.51 13.54 -20.77
C TRP A 162 5.16 12.16 -20.64
N LEU A 163 4.39 11.14 -20.25
CA LEU A 163 4.87 9.76 -20.08
C LEU A 163 4.72 8.96 -21.36
N VAL A 164 5.84 8.42 -21.86
CA VAL A 164 5.91 7.59 -23.07
C VAL A 164 6.74 6.33 -22.81
N GLN A 165 6.63 5.35 -23.70
CA GLN A 165 7.61 4.27 -23.75
C GLN A 165 8.98 4.80 -24.19
N SER A 166 10.06 4.16 -23.72
CA SER A 166 11.43 4.54 -24.03
C SER A 166 11.65 4.76 -25.52
N LEU A 167 12.27 5.89 -25.86
CA LEU A 167 12.59 6.25 -27.23
C LEU A 167 13.86 5.52 -27.68
N ASN A 168 13.96 5.23 -28.98
CA ASN A 168 15.18 4.74 -29.61
C ASN A 168 15.95 5.86 -30.33
N GLU A 169 17.17 5.57 -30.78
CA GLU A 169 18.05 6.54 -31.47
C GLU A 169 17.41 7.13 -32.73
N ASP A 170 16.73 6.30 -33.53
CA ASP A 170 16.04 6.75 -34.76
C ASP A 170 14.94 7.76 -34.47
N GLN A 171 14.16 7.55 -33.40
CA GLN A 171 13.14 8.49 -32.95
C GLN A 171 13.77 9.76 -32.40
N TRP A 172 14.82 9.62 -31.59
CA TRP A 172 15.51 10.74 -30.95
C TRP A 172 16.22 11.67 -31.94
N ALA A 173 16.64 11.15 -33.10
CA ALA A 173 17.26 11.96 -34.15
C ALA A 173 16.30 12.97 -34.80
N VAL A 174 14.98 12.84 -34.61
CA VAL A 174 13.98 13.74 -35.19
C VAL A 174 13.90 15.03 -34.35
N PRO A 175 14.11 16.23 -34.94
CA PRO A 175 14.13 17.50 -34.18
C PRO A 175 12.83 17.77 -33.40
N ALA A 176 11.67 17.45 -33.99
CA ALA A 176 10.39 17.60 -33.30
C ALA A 176 10.28 16.70 -32.05
N VAL A 177 10.87 15.51 -32.08
CA VAL A 177 10.92 14.61 -30.92
C VAL A 177 11.80 15.19 -29.82
N GLN A 178 12.92 15.83 -30.17
CA GLN A 178 13.80 16.48 -29.19
C GLN A 178 13.13 17.69 -28.53
N ILE A 179 12.37 18.48 -29.28
CA ILE A 179 11.55 19.57 -28.74
C ILE A 179 10.54 19.04 -27.73
N TRP A 180 9.82 17.98 -28.10
CA TRP A 180 8.88 17.33 -27.19
C TRP A 180 9.58 16.78 -25.94
N ALA A 181 10.69 16.08 -26.13
CA ALA A 181 11.45 15.46 -25.04
C ALA A 181 12.03 16.52 -24.08
N HIS A 182 12.44 17.69 -24.59
CA HIS A 182 12.87 18.80 -23.76
C HIS A 182 11.76 19.28 -22.82
N GLU A 183 10.59 19.58 -23.38
CA GLU A 183 9.44 20.04 -22.59
C GLU A 183 8.91 18.97 -21.64
N ALA A 184 8.88 17.71 -22.09
CA ALA A 184 8.55 16.56 -21.24
C ALA A 184 9.55 16.43 -20.08
N SER A 185 10.85 16.60 -20.33
CA SER A 185 11.86 16.58 -19.28
C SER A 185 11.62 17.68 -18.25
N VAL A 186 11.38 18.91 -18.70
CA VAL A 186 11.08 20.04 -17.80
C VAL A 186 9.86 19.74 -16.93
N ALA A 187 8.78 19.21 -17.51
CA ALA A 187 7.58 18.84 -16.78
C ALA A 187 7.83 17.70 -15.77
N LEU A 188 8.51 16.63 -16.18
CA LEU A 188 8.76 15.44 -15.36
C LEU A 188 9.75 15.71 -14.22
N VAL A 189 10.80 16.48 -14.47
CA VAL A 189 11.79 16.86 -13.45
C VAL A 189 11.15 17.64 -12.30
N ARG A 190 10.18 18.51 -12.61
CA ARG A 190 9.43 19.27 -11.60
C ARG A 190 8.50 18.39 -10.75
N CYS A 191 8.30 17.13 -11.10
CA CYS A 191 7.52 16.17 -10.33
C CYS A 191 8.35 15.34 -9.35
N LEU A 192 9.69 15.47 -9.36
CA LEU A 192 10.59 14.67 -8.53
C LEU A 192 10.90 15.23 -7.12
N PRO A 193 11.05 16.56 -6.91
CA PRO A 193 11.45 17.08 -5.61
C PRO A 193 10.29 17.09 -4.62
N ASP A 194 10.59 17.18 -3.33
CA ASP A 194 9.56 17.41 -2.31
C ASP A 194 9.02 18.85 -2.36
N GLU A 195 9.84 19.79 -2.81
CA GLU A 195 9.52 21.21 -2.82
C GLU A 195 10.25 21.94 -3.96
N ILE A 196 9.55 22.89 -4.60
CA ILE A 196 10.14 23.84 -5.54
C ILE A 196 10.13 25.23 -4.91
N ASP A 197 11.29 25.88 -4.91
CA ASP A 197 11.44 27.23 -4.41
C ASP A 197 10.69 28.25 -5.29
N SER A 198 9.90 29.12 -4.67
CA SER A 198 9.05 30.07 -5.39
C SER A 198 9.81 31.20 -6.08
N GLU A 199 10.99 31.56 -5.59
CA GLU A 199 11.77 32.68 -6.11
C GLU A 199 12.85 32.21 -7.09
N SER A 200 13.63 31.19 -6.69
CA SER A 200 14.75 30.66 -7.47
C SER A 200 14.37 29.53 -8.41
N GLY A 201 13.20 28.89 -8.23
CA GLY A 201 12.82 27.67 -8.95
C GLY A 201 13.64 26.43 -8.54
N ALA A 202 14.52 26.54 -7.54
CA ALA A 202 15.40 25.45 -7.12
C ALA A 202 14.61 24.22 -6.63
N LEU A 203 15.08 23.04 -7.00
CA LEU A 203 14.46 21.75 -6.67
C LEU A 203 15.02 21.24 -5.33
N LYS A 204 14.18 21.12 -4.31
CA LYS A 204 14.58 20.74 -2.95
C LYS A 204 14.13 19.31 -2.63
N PHE A 205 15.09 18.48 -2.22
CA PHE A 205 14.86 17.10 -1.82
C PHE A 205 15.14 16.93 -0.32
N ARG A 206 14.20 16.29 0.39
CA ARG A 206 14.18 16.08 1.84
C ARG A 206 14.71 14.70 2.19
N GLY A 207 15.95 14.41 1.81
CA GLY A 207 16.70 13.28 2.37
C GLY A 207 17.63 13.70 3.52
N PRO A 208 18.24 12.75 4.24
CA PRO A 208 19.47 12.97 4.98
C PRO A 208 20.69 12.57 4.11
N PRO A 209 21.52 13.53 3.63
CA PRO A 209 21.42 14.98 3.78
C PRO A 209 20.37 15.60 2.85
N ARG A 210 19.91 16.83 3.20
CA ARG A 210 19.04 17.59 2.30
C ARG A 210 19.84 18.01 1.08
N MET A 211 19.20 17.99 -0.08
CA MET A 211 19.80 18.39 -1.34
C MET A 211 18.98 19.48 -2.01
N THR A 212 19.65 20.39 -2.69
CA THR A 212 19.02 21.43 -3.50
C THR A 212 19.74 21.52 -4.83
N LEU A 213 19.00 21.41 -5.93
CA LEU A 213 19.51 21.58 -7.28
C LEU A 213 19.06 22.93 -7.82
N SER A 214 20.01 23.70 -8.33
CA SER A 214 19.75 24.98 -8.98
C SER A 214 19.18 24.72 -10.37
N VAL A 215 18.08 25.38 -10.72
CA VAL A 215 17.61 25.36 -12.11
C VAL A 215 18.47 26.34 -12.89
N ILE A 216 19.27 25.86 -13.84
CA ILE A 216 19.83 26.78 -14.84
C ILE A 216 18.69 27.31 -15.69
N ALA A 217 18.55 28.63 -15.67
CA ALA A 217 17.84 29.38 -16.68
C ALA A 217 18.62 29.33 -18.01
N GLY A 218 18.05 28.69 -19.03
CA GLY A 218 18.40 28.94 -20.43
C GLY A 218 19.20 27.84 -21.14
N ASN A 219 18.54 27.23 -22.13
CA ASN A 219 19.01 26.71 -23.43
C ASN A 219 20.28 25.83 -23.56
N GLY A 220 21.03 25.52 -22.51
CA GLY A 220 22.38 24.94 -22.67
C GLY A 220 22.51 23.42 -22.58
N THR A 221 21.66 22.75 -21.80
CA THR A 221 21.87 21.32 -21.49
C THR A 221 20.52 20.59 -21.44
N SER A 222 20.11 20.03 -22.58
CA SER A 222 19.04 19.04 -22.61
C SER A 222 19.55 17.71 -22.06
N LEU A 223 18.65 16.88 -21.52
CA LEU A 223 18.97 15.48 -21.25
C LEU A 223 19.34 14.78 -22.57
N ASP A 224 20.30 13.87 -22.51
CA ASP A 224 20.55 12.92 -23.59
C ASP A 224 19.46 11.83 -23.61
N LEU A 225 19.48 10.98 -24.64
CA LEU A 225 18.48 9.92 -24.81
C LEU A 225 18.45 8.96 -23.60
N THR A 226 19.62 8.60 -23.06
CA THR A 226 19.74 7.66 -21.95
C THR A 226 19.14 8.25 -20.67
N ALA A 227 19.53 9.47 -20.30
CA ALA A 227 19.01 10.15 -19.13
C ALA A 227 17.52 10.46 -19.26
N PHE A 228 17.06 10.82 -20.46
CA PHE A 228 15.64 10.99 -20.76
C PHE A 228 14.84 9.70 -20.55
N ASN A 229 15.32 8.57 -21.07
CA ASN A 229 14.66 7.28 -20.89
C ASN A 229 14.66 6.85 -19.40
N SER A 230 15.75 7.08 -18.67
CA SER A 230 15.79 6.84 -17.21
C SER A 230 14.75 7.69 -16.48
N LEU A 231 14.58 8.96 -16.87
CA LEU A 231 13.54 9.83 -16.32
C LEU A 231 12.13 9.34 -16.61
N GLN A 232 11.87 8.88 -17.83
CA GLN A 232 10.57 8.29 -18.20
C GLN A 232 10.25 7.07 -17.33
N VAL A 233 11.20 6.15 -17.19
CA VAL A 233 11.02 4.91 -16.40
C VAL A 233 10.81 5.22 -14.91
N ALA A 234 11.62 6.11 -14.34
CA ALA A 234 11.49 6.50 -12.94
C ALA A 234 10.15 7.21 -12.66
N ALA A 235 9.76 8.16 -13.50
CA ALA A 235 8.49 8.86 -13.37
C ALA A 235 7.29 7.91 -13.56
N GLN A 236 7.35 7.00 -14.55
CA GLN A 236 6.32 5.99 -14.74
C GLN A 236 6.19 5.09 -13.50
N TRP A 237 7.31 4.63 -12.92
CA TRP A 237 7.28 3.82 -11.71
C TRP A 237 6.68 4.56 -10.51
N VAL A 238 6.94 5.86 -10.33
CA VAL A 238 6.32 6.61 -9.24
C VAL A 238 4.80 6.75 -9.46
N PHE A 239 4.36 7.09 -10.66
CA PHE A 239 2.98 7.50 -10.91
C PHE A 239 2.06 6.41 -11.48
N GLU A 240 2.54 5.19 -11.72
CA GLU A 240 1.72 4.08 -12.24
C GLU A 240 0.58 3.66 -11.30
N SER A 241 0.70 3.91 -10.00
CA SER A 241 -0.27 3.50 -8.98
C SER A 241 -0.59 4.65 -8.04
N GLU A 242 -1.83 5.15 -8.08
CA GLU A 242 -2.28 6.26 -7.23
C GLU A 242 -2.08 5.96 -5.73
N ARG A 243 -2.33 4.70 -5.33
CA ARG A 243 -2.21 4.26 -3.93
C ARG A 243 -0.76 4.28 -3.44
N GLU A 244 0.19 3.96 -4.31
CA GLU A 244 1.59 3.74 -3.94
C GLU A 244 2.49 4.92 -4.31
N ALA A 245 1.99 5.86 -5.11
CA ALA A 245 2.75 7.00 -5.64
C ALA A 245 3.43 7.84 -4.55
N GLU A 246 2.77 8.04 -3.41
CA GLU A 246 3.34 8.82 -2.32
C GLU A 246 4.56 8.13 -1.68
N MET A 247 4.45 6.83 -1.40
CA MET A 247 5.57 6.05 -0.86
C MET A 247 6.73 6.01 -1.86
N ARG A 248 6.44 5.73 -3.14
CA ARG A 248 7.44 5.62 -4.20
C ARG A 248 8.14 6.96 -4.47
N HIS A 249 7.39 8.06 -4.46
CA HIS A 249 7.93 9.41 -4.57
C HIS A 249 8.89 9.73 -3.42
N ILE A 250 8.48 9.49 -2.17
CA ILE A 250 9.33 9.74 -0.99
C ILE A 250 10.63 8.94 -1.07
N LEU A 251 10.55 7.66 -1.44
CA LEU A 251 11.73 6.81 -1.59
C LEU A 251 12.66 7.35 -2.68
N LEU A 252 12.14 7.63 -3.87
CA LEU A 252 12.95 8.17 -4.97
C LEU A 252 13.58 9.52 -4.60
N ALA A 253 12.82 10.45 -4.05
CA ALA A 253 13.31 11.77 -3.63
C ALA A 253 14.41 11.65 -2.56
N THR A 254 14.28 10.69 -1.65
CA THR A 254 15.29 10.42 -0.60
C THR A 254 16.56 9.81 -1.19
N GLU A 255 16.45 8.89 -2.15
CA GLU A 255 17.61 8.31 -2.82
C GLU A 255 18.34 9.35 -3.67
N LEU A 256 17.61 10.19 -4.41
CA LEU A 256 18.20 11.31 -5.15
C LEU A 256 18.94 12.27 -4.21
N ALA A 257 18.36 12.60 -3.06
CA ALA A 257 19.04 13.44 -2.06
C ALA A 257 20.35 12.82 -1.53
N ARG A 258 20.44 11.48 -1.48
CA ARG A 258 21.62 10.77 -0.97
C ARG A 258 22.80 10.80 -1.94
N SER A 259 22.56 10.97 -3.23
CA SER A 259 23.62 11.06 -4.25
C SER A 259 24.58 12.25 -4.05
N SER A 260 24.23 13.21 -3.18
CA SER A 260 25.12 14.25 -2.66
C SER A 260 25.85 15.08 -3.73
N ALA A 261 25.10 15.75 -4.60
CA ALA A 261 25.66 16.74 -5.51
C ALA A 261 25.71 18.13 -4.85
N ARG A 262 26.88 18.78 -4.88
CA ARG A 262 27.00 20.20 -4.49
C ARG A 262 26.71 21.06 -5.72
N SER A 263 25.52 21.65 -5.76
CA SER A 263 25.14 22.69 -6.74
C SER A 263 25.45 22.30 -8.19
N GLU A 264 25.04 21.10 -8.59
CA GLU A 264 25.13 20.65 -9.98
C GLU A 264 23.91 21.07 -10.79
N ASP A 265 24.13 21.17 -12.10
CA ASP A 265 23.09 21.39 -13.08
C ASP A 265 22.17 20.17 -13.15
N VAL A 266 20.86 20.41 -13.12
CA VAL A 266 19.86 19.32 -13.12
C VAL A 266 20.09 18.26 -14.21
N PRO A 267 20.38 18.61 -15.48
CA PRO A 267 20.60 17.61 -16.52
C PRO A 267 21.82 16.71 -16.27
N VAL A 268 22.91 17.30 -15.75
CA VAL A 268 24.15 16.60 -15.41
C VAL A 268 23.89 15.65 -14.24
N PHE A 269 23.28 16.17 -13.18
CA PHE A 269 22.92 15.41 -11.99
C PHE A 269 22.05 14.19 -12.33
N LEU A 270 21.00 14.39 -13.13
CA LEU A 270 20.09 13.29 -13.48
C LEU A 270 20.76 12.23 -14.35
N ARG A 271 21.60 12.63 -15.31
CA ARG A 271 22.36 11.66 -16.11
C ARG A 271 23.25 10.79 -15.23
N ASP A 272 23.89 11.39 -14.23
CA ASP A 272 24.92 10.72 -13.45
C ASP A 272 24.34 9.91 -12.27
N HIS A 273 23.12 10.23 -11.79
CA HIS A 273 22.59 9.65 -10.55
C HIS A 273 21.16 9.10 -10.61
N LEU A 274 20.35 9.41 -11.62
CA LEU A 274 18.91 9.06 -11.61
C LEU A 274 18.67 7.55 -11.68
N ALA A 275 19.41 6.84 -12.52
CA ALA A 275 19.26 5.39 -12.70
C ALA A 275 19.57 4.65 -11.39
N ASP A 276 20.72 4.94 -10.78
CA ASP A 276 21.15 4.33 -9.52
C ASP A 276 20.21 4.66 -8.36
N ALA A 277 19.73 5.91 -8.29
CA ALA A 277 18.77 6.34 -7.27
C ALA A 277 17.42 5.62 -7.44
N TRP A 278 16.97 5.43 -8.68
CA TRP A 278 15.76 4.69 -8.98
C TRP A 278 15.89 3.22 -8.61
N ASP A 279 16.99 2.55 -8.97
CA ASP A 279 17.25 1.16 -8.60
C ASP A 279 17.25 0.99 -7.06
N CYS A 280 17.95 1.88 -6.35
CA CYS A 280 17.95 1.90 -4.88
C CYS A 280 16.54 2.11 -4.30
N ALA A 281 15.74 3.01 -4.89
CA ALA A 281 14.38 3.28 -4.43
C ALA A 281 13.46 2.07 -4.66
N GLN A 282 13.63 1.34 -5.77
CA GLN A 282 12.91 0.09 -6.01
C GLN A 282 13.26 -0.98 -4.99
N ILE A 283 14.54 -1.15 -4.66
CA ILE A 283 14.98 -2.09 -3.63
C ILE A 283 14.40 -1.69 -2.26
N ALA A 284 14.48 -0.41 -1.89
CA ALA A 284 13.93 0.10 -0.64
C ALA A 284 12.40 -0.12 -0.56
N TYR A 285 11.70 0.06 -1.69
CA TYR A 285 10.27 -0.22 -1.79
C TYR A 285 9.95 -1.70 -1.56
N GLN A 286 10.71 -2.60 -2.19
CA GLN A 286 10.56 -4.05 -1.99
C GLN A 286 10.84 -4.45 -0.54
N MET A 287 11.85 -3.85 0.10
CA MET A 287 12.14 -4.06 1.52
C MET A 287 10.99 -3.59 2.42
N ALA A 288 10.43 -2.40 2.16
CA ALA A 288 9.30 -1.88 2.92
C ALA A 288 8.04 -2.77 2.80
N LEU A 289 7.79 -3.33 1.61
CA LEU A 289 6.73 -4.32 1.39
C LEU A 289 7.01 -5.62 2.16
N ALA A 290 8.25 -6.11 2.14
CA ALA A 290 8.66 -7.31 2.84
C ALA A 290 8.55 -7.16 4.38
N ASP A 291 8.95 -6.01 4.93
CA ASP A 291 8.83 -5.71 6.36
C ASP A 291 7.37 -5.62 6.80
N THR A 292 6.52 -4.95 6.00
CA THR A 292 5.07 -4.93 6.25
C THR A 292 4.50 -6.34 6.25
N SER A 293 4.88 -7.19 5.29
CA SER A 293 4.47 -8.60 5.23
C SER A 293 4.96 -9.39 6.46
N ARG A 294 6.22 -9.20 6.86
CA ARG A 294 6.79 -9.84 8.06
C ARG A 294 6.05 -9.47 9.33
N ASP A 295 5.71 -8.20 9.51
CA ASP A 295 4.93 -7.73 10.66
C ASP A 295 3.51 -8.30 10.66
N THR A 296 2.87 -8.41 9.49
CA THR A 296 1.56 -9.10 9.39
C THR A 296 1.66 -10.58 9.75
N LEU A 297 2.71 -11.29 9.32
CA LEU A 297 2.92 -12.69 9.71
C LEU A 297 3.23 -12.84 11.20
N LYS A 298 4.00 -11.91 11.77
CA LYS A 298 4.32 -11.89 13.20
C LYS A 298 3.06 -11.66 14.03
N THR A 299 2.24 -10.68 13.68
CA THR A 299 0.96 -10.41 14.35
C THR A 299 -0.02 -11.58 14.23
N LEU A 300 -0.04 -12.29 13.10
CA LEU A 300 -0.77 -13.55 12.93
C LEU A 300 -0.21 -14.68 13.81
N GLY A 301 1.11 -14.77 13.95
CA GLY A 301 1.78 -15.73 14.84
C GLY A 301 1.44 -15.47 16.30
N ASP A 302 1.51 -14.21 16.73
CA ASP A 302 1.13 -13.78 18.08
C ASP A 302 -0.36 -14.06 18.34
N LEU A 303 -1.24 -13.80 17.37
CA LEU A 303 -2.67 -14.13 17.48
C LEU A 303 -2.89 -15.63 17.72
N ARG A 304 -2.23 -16.52 16.95
CA ARG A 304 -2.36 -17.98 17.15
C ARG A 304 -1.85 -18.41 18.51
N LYS A 305 -0.74 -17.81 18.99
CA LYS A 305 -0.20 -18.08 20.32
C LYS A 305 -1.17 -17.66 21.41
N THR A 306 -1.70 -16.43 21.35
CA THR A 306 -2.69 -15.93 22.31
C THR A 306 -3.94 -16.81 22.34
N VAL A 307 -4.47 -17.22 21.18
CA VAL A 307 -5.62 -18.15 21.10
C VAL A 307 -5.31 -19.50 21.73
N THR A 308 -4.10 -20.01 21.52
CA THR A 308 -3.66 -21.29 22.11
C THR A 308 -3.55 -21.17 23.64
N ASP A 309 -2.94 -20.10 24.14
CA ASP A 309 -2.80 -19.82 25.57
C ASP A 309 -4.17 -19.64 26.25
N GLU A 310 -5.12 -18.94 25.61
CA GLU A 310 -6.49 -18.80 26.09
C GLU A 310 -7.23 -20.15 26.14
N THR A 311 -7.08 -20.96 25.08
CA THR A 311 -7.68 -22.29 25.02
C THR A 311 -7.12 -23.21 26.12
N ALA A 312 -5.82 -23.14 26.38
CA ALA A 312 -5.16 -23.87 27.46
C ALA A 312 -5.68 -23.45 28.84
N LYS A 313 -5.80 -22.15 29.11
CA LYS A 313 -6.39 -21.62 30.36
C LYS A 313 -7.82 -22.12 30.56
N LEU A 314 -8.62 -22.15 29.49
CA LEU A 314 -10.01 -22.61 29.57
C LEU A 314 -10.11 -24.12 29.80
N SER A 315 -9.19 -24.89 29.22
CA SER A 315 -9.03 -26.32 29.51
C SER A 315 -8.65 -26.55 30.98
N ASP A 316 -7.72 -25.77 31.53
CA ASP A 316 -7.31 -25.85 32.94
C ASP A 316 -8.46 -25.50 33.89
N LEU A 317 -9.24 -24.46 33.60
CA LEU A 317 -10.46 -24.13 34.36
C LEU A 317 -11.48 -25.28 34.33
N SER A 318 -11.63 -25.93 33.16
CA SER A 318 -12.52 -27.09 33.02
C SER A 318 -12.04 -28.27 33.87
N ARG A 319 -10.72 -28.52 33.93
CA ARG A 319 -10.13 -29.56 34.79
C ARG A 319 -10.31 -29.27 36.27
N GLN A 320 -10.10 -28.02 36.69
CA GLN A 320 -10.33 -27.59 38.08
C GLN A 320 -11.79 -27.77 38.49
N LEU A 321 -12.72 -27.39 37.60
CA LEU A 321 -14.15 -27.60 37.80
C LEU A 321 -14.50 -29.08 37.92
N ALA A 322 -13.98 -29.94 37.04
CA ALA A 322 -14.19 -31.38 37.12
C ALA A 322 -13.67 -31.98 38.43
N ALA A 323 -12.49 -31.54 38.90
CA ALA A 323 -11.92 -31.97 40.18
C ALA A 323 -12.77 -31.50 41.37
N ALA A 324 -13.25 -30.25 41.36
CA ALA A 324 -14.13 -29.71 42.39
C ALA A 324 -15.45 -30.49 42.47
N VAL A 325 -16.05 -30.82 41.32
CA VAL A 325 -17.27 -31.63 41.24
C VAL A 325 -17.02 -33.06 41.74
N ALA A 326 -15.94 -33.71 41.31
CA ALA A 326 -15.60 -35.07 41.76
C ALA A 326 -15.37 -35.12 43.27
N GLY A 327 -14.63 -34.13 43.81
CA GLY A 327 -14.44 -33.97 45.25
C GLY A 327 -15.78 -33.78 45.97
N ALA A 328 -16.64 -32.89 45.48
CA ALA A 328 -17.96 -32.66 46.04
C ALA A 328 -18.84 -33.93 46.07
N LEU A 329 -18.82 -34.72 44.99
CA LEU A 329 -19.57 -35.97 44.90
C LEU A 329 -19.01 -37.03 45.86
N ALA A 330 -17.69 -37.21 45.91
CA ALA A 330 -17.05 -38.16 46.81
C ALA A 330 -17.30 -37.82 48.28
N THR A 331 -17.13 -36.55 48.66
CA THR A 331 -17.41 -36.09 50.02
C THR A 331 -18.91 -36.19 50.35
N GLY A 332 -19.78 -35.85 49.41
CA GLY A 332 -21.23 -35.96 49.58
C GLY A 332 -21.70 -37.39 49.80
N LEU A 333 -21.27 -38.32 48.95
CA LEU A 333 -21.56 -39.76 49.11
C LEU A 333 -20.98 -40.31 50.42
N GLY A 334 -19.77 -39.90 50.80
CA GLY A 334 -19.15 -40.26 52.08
C GLY A 334 -19.95 -39.78 53.30
N LEU A 335 -20.46 -38.54 53.26
CA LEU A 335 -21.31 -37.99 54.31
C LEU A 335 -22.65 -38.72 54.43
N VAL A 336 -23.28 -39.08 53.31
CA VAL A 336 -24.51 -39.89 53.30
C VAL A 336 -24.24 -41.28 53.89
N ALA A 337 -23.17 -41.94 53.48
CA ALA A 337 -22.78 -43.25 54.03
C ALA A 337 -22.49 -43.17 55.54
N ALA A 338 -21.77 -42.14 55.99
CA ALA A 338 -21.50 -41.90 57.40
C ALA A 338 -22.80 -41.68 58.20
N ARG A 339 -23.76 -40.93 57.65
CA ARG A 339 -25.06 -40.70 58.29
C ARG A 339 -25.83 -41.99 58.53
N VAL A 340 -25.80 -42.90 57.54
CA VAL A 340 -26.45 -44.21 57.61
C VAL A 340 -25.74 -45.11 58.63
N ALA A 341 -24.42 -45.06 58.71
CA ALA A 341 -23.63 -45.93 59.57
C ALA A 341 -23.54 -45.50 61.05
N THR A 342 -23.43 -44.20 61.35
CA THR A 342 -23.07 -43.70 62.70
C THR A 342 -24.11 -42.78 63.35
N ASN A 343 -25.28 -42.61 62.72
CA ASN A 343 -26.35 -41.74 63.21
C ASN A 343 -25.91 -40.28 63.48
N ALA A 344 -25.00 -39.75 62.66
CA ALA A 344 -24.42 -38.41 62.79
C ALA A 344 -25.49 -37.28 62.77
N PRO A 345 -25.23 -36.14 63.44
CA PRO A 345 -26.18 -35.04 63.52
C PRO A 345 -26.47 -34.42 62.14
N ALA A 346 -27.75 -34.43 61.75
CA ALA A 346 -28.21 -33.99 60.44
C ALA A 346 -27.83 -32.54 60.10
N GLY A 347 -27.86 -31.64 61.10
CA GLY A 347 -27.51 -30.23 60.90
C GLY A 347 -26.05 -30.01 60.48
N LEU A 348 -25.13 -30.84 60.97
CA LEU A 348 -23.71 -30.74 60.62
C LEU A 348 -23.46 -31.18 59.16
N ILE A 349 -24.11 -32.27 58.73
CA ILE A 349 -24.01 -32.77 57.35
C ILE A 349 -24.59 -31.75 56.37
N LEU A 350 -25.75 -31.16 56.69
CA LEU A 350 -26.34 -30.12 55.85
C LEU A 350 -25.42 -28.89 55.75
N ALA A 351 -24.84 -28.44 56.86
CA ALA A 351 -23.91 -27.31 56.86
C ALA A 351 -22.69 -27.56 55.97
N VAL A 352 -22.06 -28.75 56.08
CA VAL A 352 -20.92 -29.12 55.23
C VAL A 352 -21.32 -29.21 53.76
N MET A 353 -22.48 -29.80 53.46
CA MET A 353 -22.98 -29.91 52.10
C MET A 353 -23.29 -28.55 51.45
N VAL A 354 -23.81 -27.59 52.23
CA VAL A 354 -24.04 -26.23 51.77
C VAL A 354 -22.71 -25.54 51.45
N VAL A 355 -21.69 -25.71 52.29
CA VAL A 355 -20.34 -25.14 52.03
C VAL A 355 -19.74 -25.70 50.74
N ILE A 356 -19.87 -27.01 50.50
CA ILE A 356 -19.41 -27.66 49.26
C ILE A 356 -20.17 -27.13 48.04
N ALA A 357 -21.49 -26.98 48.15
CA ALA A 357 -22.31 -26.44 47.07
C ALA A 357 -21.94 -24.99 46.73
N ILE A 358 -21.70 -24.15 47.75
CA ILE A 358 -21.23 -22.77 47.57
C ILE A 358 -19.86 -22.75 46.89
N TYR A 359 -18.94 -23.63 47.28
CA TYR A 359 -17.61 -23.71 46.66
C TYR A 359 -17.71 -24.06 45.16
N VAL A 360 -18.48 -25.08 44.80
CA VAL A 360 -18.67 -25.46 43.38
C VAL A 360 -19.36 -24.33 42.60
N LEU A 361 -20.36 -23.67 43.20
CA LEU A 361 -21.03 -22.51 42.59
C LEU A 361 -20.05 -21.36 42.35
N GLN A 362 -19.17 -21.06 43.31
CA GLN A 362 -18.14 -20.04 43.17
C GLN A 362 -17.18 -20.33 42.01
N VAL A 363 -16.76 -21.59 41.83
CA VAL A 363 -15.91 -22.02 40.71
C VAL A 363 -16.64 -21.82 39.36
N ILE A 364 -17.91 -22.20 39.27
CA ILE A 364 -18.73 -22.02 38.05
C ILE A 364 -18.91 -20.53 37.72
N LEU A 365 -19.25 -19.70 38.72
CA LEU A 365 -19.47 -18.26 38.53
C LEU A 365 -18.18 -17.55 38.10
N SER A 366 -17.06 -17.86 38.75
CA SER A 366 -15.74 -17.32 38.41
C SER A 366 -15.34 -17.64 36.97
N GLY A 367 -15.47 -18.91 36.55
CA GLY A 367 -15.19 -19.31 35.17
C GLY A 367 -16.15 -18.66 34.15
N SER A 368 -17.43 -18.53 34.49
CA SER A 368 -18.42 -17.86 33.64
C SER A 368 -18.14 -16.37 33.45
N GLN A 369 -17.72 -15.68 34.52
CA GLN A 369 -17.32 -14.27 34.47
C GLN A 369 -16.07 -14.09 33.61
N PHE A 370 -15.08 -14.98 33.76
CA PHE A 370 -13.86 -14.96 32.96
C PHE A 370 -14.16 -15.09 31.46
N ILE A 371 -15.03 -16.03 31.06
CA ILE A 371 -15.43 -16.20 29.66
C ILE A 371 -16.13 -14.95 29.11
N ARG A 372 -17.03 -14.34 29.90
CA ARG A 372 -17.72 -13.11 29.47
C ARG A 372 -16.75 -11.96 29.23
N LEU A 373 -15.80 -11.75 30.15
CA LEU A 373 -14.78 -10.72 30.01
C LEU A 373 -13.91 -10.94 28.76
N GLN A 374 -13.50 -12.19 28.51
CA GLN A 374 -12.73 -12.55 27.33
C GLN A 374 -13.50 -12.30 26.02
N ARG A 375 -14.81 -12.58 25.98
CA ARG A 375 -15.64 -12.28 24.80
C ARG A 375 -15.71 -10.79 24.48
N THR A 376 -15.86 -9.94 25.50
CA THR A 376 -15.87 -8.48 25.32
C THR A 376 -14.54 -7.98 24.79
N LEU A 377 -13.43 -8.35 25.45
CA LEU A 377 -12.08 -7.94 25.04
C LEU A 377 -11.75 -8.38 23.61
N ARG A 378 -12.16 -9.59 23.22
CA ARG A 378 -11.94 -10.12 21.87
C ARG A 378 -12.67 -9.32 20.80
N SER A 379 -13.89 -8.86 21.10
CA SER A 379 -14.66 -8.02 20.16
C SER A 379 -13.99 -6.66 19.93
N GLU A 380 -13.43 -6.06 20.98
CA GLU A 380 -12.71 -4.79 20.89
C GLU A 380 -11.36 -4.93 20.16
N TRP A 381 -10.63 -6.04 20.41
CA TRP A 381 -9.35 -6.30 19.76
C TRP A 381 -9.48 -6.58 18.28
N HIS A 382 -10.55 -7.26 17.85
CA HIS A 382 -10.78 -7.53 16.44
C HIS A 382 -10.79 -6.24 15.61
N GLN A 383 -11.53 -5.23 16.06
CA GLN A 383 -11.64 -3.95 15.35
C GLN A 383 -10.36 -3.12 15.37
N LYS A 384 -9.57 -3.19 16.46
CA LYS A 384 -8.38 -2.35 16.64
C LYS A 384 -7.10 -2.95 16.08
N LEU A 385 -6.89 -4.26 16.26
CA LEU A 385 -5.61 -4.92 15.98
C LEU A 385 -5.67 -5.81 14.73
N TYR A 386 -6.85 -6.30 14.34
CA TYR A 386 -6.99 -7.32 13.29
C TYR A 386 -7.92 -6.91 12.15
N ARG A 387 -8.11 -5.60 11.94
CA ARG A 387 -8.99 -5.04 10.89
C ARG A 387 -8.62 -5.52 9.47
N PHE A 388 -7.37 -5.90 9.27
CA PHE A 388 -6.87 -6.40 7.98
C PHE A 388 -7.25 -7.87 7.70
N LEU A 389 -7.76 -8.61 8.69
CA LEU A 389 -8.09 -10.02 8.53
C LEU A 389 -9.57 -10.18 8.14
N PRO A 390 -9.90 -10.84 7.03
CA PRO A 390 -11.28 -11.11 6.66
C PRO A 390 -12.04 -11.86 7.77
N GLU A 391 -13.32 -11.53 7.96
CA GLU A 391 -14.15 -12.14 9.02
C GLU A 391 -14.15 -13.68 8.96
N SER A 392 -14.12 -14.25 7.76
CA SER A 392 -14.10 -15.71 7.55
C SER A 392 -12.81 -16.36 8.03
N GLU A 393 -11.66 -15.69 7.92
CA GLU A 393 -10.37 -16.18 8.41
C GLU A 393 -10.22 -15.96 9.91
N TYR A 394 -10.65 -14.79 10.40
CA TYR A 394 -10.72 -14.52 11.83
C TYR A 394 -11.60 -15.55 12.55
N ALA A 395 -12.74 -15.89 11.94
CA ALA A 395 -13.64 -16.88 12.50
C ALA A 395 -12.97 -18.25 12.66
N LYS A 396 -12.25 -18.71 11.64
CA LYS A 396 -11.52 -19.99 11.64
C LYS A 396 -10.38 -20.01 12.67
N LEU A 397 -9.63 -18.92 12.78
CA LEU A 397 -8.44 -18.85 13.64
C LEU A 397 -8.76 -18.60 15.11
N VAL A 398 -9.86 -17.89 15.40
CA VAL A 398 -10.16 -17.42 16.76
C VAL A 398 -11.52 -17.93 17.24
N THR A 399 -12.61 -17.57 16.55
CA THR A 399 -13.97 -17.78 17.09
C THR A 399 -14.35 -19.26 17.22
N VAL A 400 -13.97 -20.09 16.25
CA VAL A 400 -14.29 -21.53 16.24
C VAL A 400 -13.51 -22.30 17.31
N PRO A 401 -12.16 -22.22 17.40
CA PRO A 401 -11.41 -22.97 18.41
C PRO A 401 -11.76 -22.52 19.83
N VAL A 402 -11.85 -21.22 20.10
CA VAL A 402 -12.23 -20.73 21.42
C VAL A 402 -13.69 -21.06 21.74
N GLY A 403 -14.59 -20.92 20.77
CA GLY A 403 -16.01 -21.27 20.95
C GLY A 403 -16.24 -22.75 21.25
N ARG A 404 -15.38 -23.65 20.75
CA ARG A 404 -15.40 -25.08 21.15
C ARG A 404 -14.96 -25.27 22.60
N ALA A 405 -13.90 -24.59 23.02
CA ALA A 405 -13.41 -24.66 24.40
C ALA A 405 -14.42 -24.06 25.40
N GLU A 406 -15.06 -22.93 25.07
CA GLU A 406 -16.13 -22.33 25.87
C GLU A 406 -17.33 -23.28 26.01
N ARG A 407 -17.73 -23.95 24.92
CA ARG A 407 -18.78 -24.98 24.99
C ARG A 407 -18.42 -26.12 25.92
N SER A 408 -17.19 -26.64 25.85
CA SER A 408 -16.73 -27.72 26.73
C SER A 408 -16.81 -27.34 28.21
N PHE A 409 -16.39 -26.11 28.55
CA PHE A 409 -16.53 -25.58 29.91
C PHE A 409 -18.00 -25.49 30.33
N CYS A 410 -18.87 -24.92 29.49
CA CYS A 410 -20.30 -24.79 29.80
C CYS A 410 -20.98 -26.15 30.03
N TRP A 411 -20.70 -27.15 29.19
CA TRP A 411 -21.21 -28.51 29.38
C TRP A 411 -20.75 -29.11 30.71
N THR A 412 -19.45 -28.95 31.04
CA THR A 412 -18.88 -29.43 32.31
C THR A 412 -19.53 -28.71 33.51
N ALA A 413 -19.77 -27.41 33.42
CA ALA A 413 -20.43 -26.62 34.46
C ALA A 413 -21.90 -27.00 34.65
N MET A 414 -22.64 -27.23 33.57
CA MET A 414 -24.03 -27.66 33.66
C MET A 414 -24.15 -29.05 34.27
N LEU A 415 -23.38 -30.03 33.78
CA LEU A 415 -23.41 -31.40 34.29
C LEU A 415 -22.93 -31.47 35.74
N GLY A 416 -21.83 -30.78 36.06
CA GLY A 416 -21.28 -30.73 37.41
C GLY A 416 -22.19 -30.02 38.41
N GLY A 417 -22.77 -28.88 38.03
CA GLY A 417 -23.74 -28.15 38.83
C GLY A 417 -25.01 -28.97 39.09
N ALA A 418 -25.52 -29.66 38.06
CA ALA A 418 -26.67 -30.55 38.19
C ALA A 418 -26.37 -31.71 39.16
N ALA A 419 -25.22 -32.38 39.01
CA ALA A 419 -24.84 -33.49 39.88
C ALA A 419 -24.74 -33.09 41.36
N VAL A 420 -24.12 -31.94 41.66
CA VAL A 420 -24.03 -31.40 43.03
C VAL A 420 -25.39 -30.99 43.57
N SER A 421 -26.27 -30.42 42.73
CA SER A 421 -27.64 -30.06 43.11
C SER A 421 -28.49 -31.27 43.46
N VAL A 422 -28.40 -32.35 42.66
CA VAL A 422 -29.07 -33.63 42.94
C VAL A 422 -28.57 -34.20 44.26
N LEU A 423 -27.26 -34.21 44.48
CA LEU A 423 -26.69 -34.73 45.71
C LEU A 423 -27.11 -33.91 46.95
N LEU A 424 -27.19 -32.58 46.83
CA LEU A 424 -27.75 -31.73 47.89
C LEU A 424 -29.23 -32.06 48.17
N ALA A 425 -30.04 -32.31 47.13
CA ALA A 425 -31.44 -32.69 47.28
C ALA A 425 -31.61 -34.06 47.95
N VAL A 426 -30.76 -35.04 47.62
CA VAL A 426 -30.72 -36.35 48.29
C VAL A 426 -30.35 -36.20 49.77
N CYS A 427 -29.34 -35.38 50.08
CA CYS A 427 -29.00 -35.04 51.47
C CYS A 427 -30.18 -34.38 52.19
N LEU A 428 -30.89 -33.46 51.55
CA LEU A 428 -32.09 -32.85 52.13
C LEU A 428 -33.19 -33.87 52.40
N TRP A 429 -33.46 -34.74 51.42
CA TRP A 429 -34.47 -35.80 51.50
C TRP A 429 -34.19 -36.78 52.64
N THR A 430 -32.95 -37.26 52.77
CA THR A 430 -32.53 -38.15 53.87
C THR A 430 -32.63 -37.51 55.26
N ILE A 431 -32.56 -36.17 55.35
CA ILE A 431 -32.78 -35.43 56.59
C ILE A 431 -34.27 -35.26 56.90
N LEU A 432 -35.09 -34.96 55.89
CA LEU A 432 -36.54 -34.74 56.01
C LEU A 432 -37.34 -36.03 56.23
N HIS A 433 -36.88 -37.14 55.64
CA HIS A 433 -37.44 -38.47 55.81
C HIS A 433 -36.41 -39.38 56.48
N PRO A 434 -36.21 -39.29 57.81
CA PRO A 434 -35.43 -40.28 58.51
C PRO A 434 -36.13 -41.63 58.33
N THR A 435 -35.53 -42.54 57.55
CA THR A 435 -35.93 -43.94 57.57
C THR A 435 -35.82 -44.40 59.00
N ALA A 436 -36.97 -44.69 59.62
CA ALA A 436 -37.06 -45.39 60.88
C ALA A 436 -36.47 -46.79 60.67
N ALA A 437 -35.15 -46.90 60.73
CA ALA A 437 -34.50 -48.16 61.00
C ALA A 437 -34.93 -48.53 62.41
N ALA A 438 -35.93 -49.42 62.48
CA ALA A 438 -36.38 -50.05 63.69
C ALA A 438 -35.18 -50.64 64.41
N VAL A 439 -34.80 -50.02 65.52
CA VAL A 439 -33.99 -50.65 66.55
C VAL A 439 -34.89 -51.71 67.19
N SER A 440 -34.64 -52.98 66.89
CA SER A 440 -35.09 -54.06 67.77
C SER A 440 -34.06 -54.22 68.90
N PRO A 441 -34.44 -54.05 70.18
CA PRO A 441 -33.64 -54.47 71.31
C PRO A 441 -34.01 -55.91 71.72
N ASP A 442 -33.01 -56.79 71.80
CA ASP A 442 -32.86 -57.97 72.68
C ASP A 442 -31.95 -59.00 71.99
N LYS A 443 -31.00 -59.70 72.61
CA LYS A 443 -30.48 -59.85 73.99
C LYS A 443 -29.13 -60.63 73.86
N PRO A 444 -28.26 -60.69 74.88
CA PRO A 444 -26.91 -61.23 74.77
C PRO A 444 -26.80 -62.72 75.17
N SER A 445 -25.78 -63.39 74.63
CA SER A 445 -25.06 -64.51 75.23
C SER A 445 -23.69 -64.62 74.53
N SER A 446 -22.56 -64.21 75.11
CA SER A 446 -21.64 -65.04 75.94
C SER A 446 -21.70 -66.52 75.57
N SER A 447 -20.66 -67.27 75.23
CA SER A 447 -19.19 -67.25 75.37
C SER A 447 -18.71 -68.46 74.52
N SER A 448 -17.48 -68.68 74.05
CA SER A 448 -16.17 -68.61 74.69
C SER A 448 -15.12 -69.18 73.72
N SER A 449 -13.90 -68.63 73.80
CA SER A 449 -12.60 -69.31 73.61
C SER A 449 -12.24 -69.76 72.17
N THR A 450 -11.04 -69.56 71.63
CA THR A 450 -9.72 -69.73 72.25
C THR A 450 -8.61 -68.99 71.48
N VAL A 451 -7.67 -68.47 72.26
CA VAL A 451 -6.40 -67.79 71.94
C VAL A 451 -5.33 -68.78 71.45
N LYS A 452 -4.51 -68.37 70.45
CA LYS A 452 -3.03 -68.56 70.37
C LYS A 452 -2.52 -67.97 69.04
N ARG A 453 -1.85 -66.81 69.01
CA ARG A 453 -0.43 -66.51 69.33
C ARG A 453 0.57 -67.31 68.50
N THR A 454 1.21 -66.66 67.52
CA THR A 454 2.67 -66.48 67.40
C THR A 454 3.05 -65.65 66.16
N ASN A 455 3.71 -64.51 66.40
CA ASN A 455 4.69 -63.86 65.51
C ASN A 455 6.05 -64.61 65.66
N PRO A 456 7.18 -64.24 64.99
CA PRO A 456 7.43 -63.35 63.84
C PRO A 456 8.41 -64.01 62.83
N THR A 457 8.97 -63.24 61.86
CA THR A 457 10.41 -63.21 61.44
C THR A 457 10.55 -62.81 59.94
N VAL A 458 10.89 -61.56 59.63
CA VAL A 458 12.21 -61.02 59.16
C VAL A 458 12.66 -61.40 57.73
N LYS A 459 12.79 -60.37 56.88
CA LYS A 459 13.96 -59.99 56.04
C LYS A 459 13.52 -58.74 55.25
N GLN A 460 14.04 -57.51 55.41
CA GLN A 460 15.41 -56.98 55.43
C GLN A 460 16.19 -57.22 54.13
N ASP A 461 16.17 -56.23 53.23
CA ASP A 461 17.34 -55.48 52.75
C ASP A 461 16.79 -54.21 52.03
N ARG A 462 17.10 -52.95 52.39
CA ARG A 462 18.39 -52.23 52.45
C ARG A 462 19.09 -52.25 51.09
N GLY A 463 19.57 -51.17 50.50
CA GLY A 463 19.67 -49.76 50.85
C GLY A 463 19.78 -48.97 49.53
N ASP A 464 19.34 -47.72 49.54
CA ASP A 464 20.18 -46.53 49.72
C ASP A 464 20.60 -45.93 48.37
N ARG A 465 19.99 -44.79 47.99
CA ARG A 465 20.43 -43.41 48.31
C ARG A 465 21.57 -42.98 47.38
N SER A 466 21.28 -42.02 46.50
CA SER A 466 21.66 -40.60 46.67
C SER A 466 23.05 -40.37 46.06
N ALA A 467 23.40 -39.28 45.38
CA ALA A 467 22.88 -37.93 45.30
C ALA A 467 23.39 -37.28 43.99
N ALA A 468 22.73 -36.18 43.61
CA ALA A 468 23.28 -34.92 43.11
C ALA A 468 24.59 -34.89 42.29
N ALA A 469 24.53 -34.25 41.11
CA ALA A 469 25.17 -32.95 40.87
C ALA A 469 24.98 -32.50 39.40
N LYS A 470 24.47 -31.27 39.22
CA LYS A 470 24.79 -30.38 38.08
C LYS A 470 26.20 -29.80 38.35
N PRO A 471 27.03 -29.42 37.35
CA PRO A 471 26.72 -28.24 36.52
C PRO A 471 27.31 -28.18 35.08
N ASN A 472 26.60 -27.40 34.26
CA ASN A 472 27.04 -26.35 33.35
C ASN A 472 28.07 -26.56 32.20
N ASP A 473 27.68 -25.96 31.06
CA ASP A 473 28.49 -25.09 30.18
C ASP A 473 29.01 -25.62 28.82
N LYS A 474 28.65 -24.82 27.79
CA LYS A 474 29.37 -24.45 26.57
C LYS A 474 29.49 -25.35 25.32
N ARG A 475 29.16 -24.66 24.21
CA ARG A 475 29.73 -24.62 22.84
C ARG A 475 29.11 -25.50 21.74
N ALA A 476 28.57 -24.79 20.75
CA ALA A 476 28.37 -25.17 19.34
C ALA A 476 29.72 -25.34 18.60
N PRO A 477 29.81 -25.47 17.25
CA PRO A 477 28.86 -25.89 16.19
C PRO A 477 29.48 -26.94 15.20
N GLN A 478 28.70 -27.46 14.23
CA GLN A 478 29.12 -27.86 12.87
C GLN A 478 27.85 -28.32 12.11
N ALA A 479 27.33 -27.56 11.13
CA ALA A 479 27.77 -27.45 9.74
C ALA A 479 27.53 -28.74 8.92
N GLN A 480 26.44 -28.76 8.17
CA GLN A 480 26.34 -29.21 6.78
C GLN A 480 25.20 -28.46 6.09
#